data_AF-A0A4D9F270-F1
#
_entry.id   AF-A0A4D9F270-F1
#
_cell.length_a   1.000
_cell.length_b   1.000
_cell.length_c   1.000
_cell.angle_alpha   90.00
_cell.angle_beta   90.00
_cell.angle_gamma   90.00
#
_symmetry.space_group_name_H-M   'P 1'
#
loop_
_entity.id
_entity.type
_entity.pdbx_description
1 polymer ?
#
loop_
_entity_poly.entity_id
_entity_poly.type
_entity_poly.pdbx_seq_one_letter_code
_entity_poly.pdbx_strand_id
1 'polypeptide(L)'
;MAGARPGVHALQLEPLRVPETLIRGSKFIKWDEEPTTQTLVTLRVDPLGFFLYWNAPHMEVDILDISSIRDTRTGRYARVPKDPKLREMLGLGGSEPRPEENLLTVVHGPDLVNISFLNFMAVQEDVAKVWTEELFKLAMNILAQNASRNTFLQKTYTRLKLQVNQESRIPVKK
;
A
#
# COMPACT_ATOMS: atom_id res chain seq x y z
N MET A 1 35.45 -20.41 34.21
CA MET A 1 34.19 -21.01 33.72
C MET A 1 33.26 -19.88 33.29
N ALA A 2 33.36 -19.44 32.03
CA ALA A 2 32.48 -18.40 31.49
C ALA A 2 31.11 -19.03 31.22
N GLY A 3 30.06 -18.55 31.89
CA GLY A 3 28.69 -19.02 31.68
C GLY A 3 28.19 -18.61 30.31
N ALA A 4 28.23 -19.52 29.34
CA ALA A 4 27.51 -19.37 28.09
C ALA A 4 26.01 -19.45 28.41
N ARG A 5 25.27 -18.35 28.20
CA ARG A 5 23.80 -18.37 28.21
C ARG A 5 23.33 -19.03 26.90
N PRO A 6 22.66 -20.19 26.93
CA PRO A 6 22.12 -20.80 25.73
C PRO A 6 20.88 -20.00 25.28
N GLY A 7 20.94 -19.46 24.07
CA GLY A 7 19.81 -19.12 23.20
C GLY A 7 18.58 -18.44 23.81
N VAL A 8 18.51 -17.10 23.73
CA VAL A 8 17.23 -16.38 23.67
C VAL A 8 17.37 -15.14 22.77
N HIS A 9 17.60 -15.34 21.48
CA HIS A 9 17.05 -14.37 20.52
C HIS A 9 15.56 -14.71 20.36
N ALA A 10 14.78 -14.47 21.43
CA ALA A 10 13.33 -14.52 21.27
C ALA A 10 12.97 -13.45 20.25
N LEU A 11 12.38 -13.86 19.13
CA LEU A 11 11.84 -12.93 18.15
C LEU A 11 10.84 -12.03 18.88
N GLN A 12 11.18 -10.77 19.09
CA GLN A 12 10.31 -9.81 19.75
C GLN A 12 9.23 -9.40 18.75
N LEU A 13 8.08 -10.03 18.84
CA LEU A 13 6.92 -9.69 18.03
C LEU A 13 6.34 -8.37 18.52
N GLU A 14 6.22 -7.40 17.62
CA GLU A 14 5.61 -6.11 17.93
C GLU A 14 4.18 -6.03 17.41
N PRO A 15 3.24 -5.53 18.24
CA PRO A 15 1.90 -5.19 17.77
C PRO A 15 1.97 -4.22 16.61
N LEU A 16 1.09 -4.43 15.63
CA LEU A 16 0.98 -3.56 14.47
C LEU A 16 0.61 -2.13 14.90
N ARG A 17 1.36 -1.14 14.41
CA ARG A 17 1.07 0.29 14.58
C ARG A 17 1.11 0.94 13.21
N VAL A 18 0.01 1.57 12.82
CA VAL A 18 -0.04 2.32 11.56
C VAL A 18 0.45 3.74 11.82
N PRO A 19 1.49 4.22 11.12
CA PRO A 19 1.95 5.59 11.25
C PRO A 19 0.88 6.61 10.84
N GLU A 20 0.85 7.75 11.53
CA GLU A 20 -0.14 8.80 11.31
C GLU A 20 -0.14 9.34 9.87
N THR A 21 1.03 9.33 9.21
CA THR A 21 1.18 9.69 7.80
C THR A 21 0.36 8.79 6.88
N LEU A 22 0.31 7.49 7.14
CA LEU A 22 -0.46 6.52 6.35
C LEU A 22 -1.97 6.65 6.63
N ILE A 23 -2.35 6.98 7.87
CA ILE A 23 -3.75 7.20 8.27
C ILE A 23 -4.31 8.48 7.64
N ARG A 24 -3.60 9.60 7.77
CA ARG A 24 -4.00 10.89 7.16
C ARG A 24 -4.01 10.78 5.63
N GLY A 25 -3.06 10.02 5.11
CA GLY A 25 -2.88 9.74 3.69
C GLY A 25 -1.95 10.72 3.01
N SER A 26 -1.49 10.32 1.82
CA SER A 26 -0.61 11.13 0.97
C SER A 26 -1.13 11.13 -0.46
N LYS A 27 -0.76 12.17 -1.22
CA LYS A 27 -1.17 12.32 -2.62
C LYS A 27 -0.23 11.53 -3.52
N PHE A 28 -0.82 10.72 -4.39
CA PHE A 28 -0.11 9.91 -5.38
C PHE A 28 -0.80 10.04 -6.74
N ILE A 29 -0.05 9.89 -7.82
CA ILE A 29 -0.59 9.63 -9.15
C ILE A 29 -0.57 8.12 -9.35
N LYS A 30 -1.75 7.48 -9.37
CA LYS A 30 -1.89 6.08 -9.79
C LYS A 30 -1.80 6.01 -11.30
N TRP A 31 -1.04 5.06 -11.85
CA TRP A 31 -0.93 4.89 -13.29
C TRP A 31 -0.98 3.42 -13.72
N ASP A 32 -1.50 3.20 -14.93
CA ASP A 32 -1.58 1.91 -15.60
C ASP A 32 -1.20 2.08 -17.08
N GLU A 33 -0.69 1.02 -17.72
CA GLU A 33 -0.31 1.03 -19.15
C GLU A 33 -1.35 0.38 -20.07
N GLU A 34 -2.26 -0.42 -19.49
CA GLU A 34 -3.27 -1.19 -20.24
C GLU A 34 -4.66 -1.07 -19.57
N PRO A 35 -5.47 -0.05 -19.91
CA PRO A 35 -5.16 1.07 -20.80
C PRO A 35 -4.25 2.11 -20.14
N THR A 36 -3.56 2.92 -20.95
CA THR A 36 -2.73 4.04 -20.46
C THR A 36 -3.59 5.05 -19.72
N THR A 37 -3.43 5.12 -18.40
CA THR A 37 -4.19 6.03 -17.53
C THR A 37 -3.30 6.59 -16.43
N GLN A 38 -3.65 7.80 -15.97
CA GLN A 38 -3.11 8.37 -14.75
C GLN A 38 -4.21 9.08 -13.97
N THR A 39 -4.24 8.90 -12.66
CA THR A 39 -5.24 9.52 -11.79
C THR A 39 -4.60 9.98 -10.49
N LEU A 40 -4.85 11.24 -10.10
CA LEU A 40 -4.47 11.73 -8.80
C LEU A 40 -5.38 11.13 -7.73
N VAL A 41 -4.78 10.43 -6.77
CA VAL A 41 -5.47 9.74 -5.67
C VAL A 41 -4.92 10.18 -4.32
N THR A 42 -5.70 9.92 -3.26
CA THR A 42 -5.21 10.03 -1.88
C THR A 42 -5.11 8.63 -1.32
N LEU A 43 -3.89 8.13 -1.18
CA LEU A 43 -3.62 6.80 -0.67
C LEU A 43 -3.66 6.84 0.86
N ARG A 44 -4.33 5.85 1.48
CA ARG A 44 -4.53 5.75 2.93
C ARG A 44 -4.44 4.32 3.42
N VAL A 45 -4.11 4.15 4.70
CA VAL A 45 -4.26 2.89 5.44
C VAL A 45 -5.23 3.11 6.58
N ASP A 46 -6.14 2.16 6.82
CA ASP A 46 -7.05 2.28 7.96
C ASP A 46 -6.27 2.18 9.29
N PRO A 47 -6.76 2.76 10.40
CA PRO A 47 -6.01 2.78 11.67
C PRO A 47 -5.65 1.40 12.25
N LEU A 48 -6.33 0.34 11.81
CA LEU A 48 -6.06 -1.04 12.26
C LEU A 48 -5.12 -1.79 11.30
N GLY A 49 -4.71 -1.17 10.19
CA GLY A 49 -3.72 -1.71 9.25
C GLY A 49 -4.22 -2.88 8.42
N PHE A 50 -5.52 -2.97 8.17
CA PHE A 50 -6.09 -4.05 7.38
C PHE A 50 -6.05 -3.81 5.87
N PHE A 51 -6.22 -2.56 5.46
CA PHE A 51 -6.50 -2.18 4.09
C PHE A 51 -5.69 -0.95 3.68
N LEU A 52 -5.06 -1.07 2.52
CA LEU A 52 -4.61 0.06 1.72
C LEU A 52 -5.79 0.48 0.84
N TYR A 53 -6.16 1.75 0.84
CA TYR A 53 -7.31 2.22 0.06
C TYR A 53 -7.09 3.60 -0.52
N TRP A 54 -7.81 3.91 -1.58
CA TRP A 54 -7.79 5.20 -2.25
C TRP A 54 -9.11 5.46 -2.96
N ASN A 55 -9.39 6.73 -3.22
CA ASN A 55 -10.58 7.12 -3.97
C ASN A 55 -10.21 7.20 -5.46
N ALA A 56 -10.96 6.47 -6.28
CA ALA A 56 -10.98 6.59 -7.73
C ALA A 56 -11.90 7.76 -8.17
N PRO A 57 -11.91 8.12 -9.46
CA PRO A 57 -12.90 9.04 -10.00
C PRO A 57 -14.33 8.56 -9.68
N HIS A 58 -15.29 9.49 -9.54
CA HIS A 58 -16.69 9.20 -9.14
C HIS A 58 -16.92 8.73 -7.69
N MET A 59 -15.95 8.96 -6.80
CA MET A 59 -16.00 8.62 -5.37
C MET A 59 -16.09 7.12 -5.07
N GLU A 60 -15.74 6.26 -6.02
CA GLU A 60 -15.56 4.85 -5.72
C GLU A 60 -14.27 4.64 -4.92
N VAL A 61 -14.36 3.86 -3.83
CA VAL A 61 -13.21 3.54 -2.98
C VAL A 61 -12.66 2.20 -3.40
N ASP A 62 -11.46 2.24 -3.98
CA ASP A 62 -10.66 1.05 -4.24
C ASP A 62 -9.97 0.63 -2.95
N ILE A 63 -9.88 -0.69 -2.75
CA ILE A 63 -9.29 -1.28 -1.56
C ILE A 63 -8.40 -2.46 -1.97
N LEU A 64 -7.20 -2.49 -1.39
CA LEU A 64 -6.30 -3.64 -1.37
C LEU A 64 -6.20 -4.18 0.06
N ASP A 65 -6.37 -5.48 0.21
CA ASP A 65 -6.09 -6.18 1.45
C ASP A 65 -4.58 -6.23 1.72
N ILE A 66 -4.11 -5.63 2.81
CA ILE A 66 -2.68 -5.60 3.17
C ILE A 66 -2.10 -7.01 3.34
N SER A 67 -2.89 -7.99 3.79
CA SER A 67 -2.39 -9.38 3.90
C SER A 67 -2.17 -10.06 2.55
N SER A 68 -2.63 -9.46 1.44
CA SER A 68 -2.36 -9.94 0.08
C SER A 68 -1.10 -9.33 -0.55
N ILE A 69 -0.50 -8.32 0.09
CA ILE A 69 0.75 -7.72 -0.36
C ILE A 69 1.88 -8.73 -0.20
N ARG A 70 2.68 -8.87 -1.27
CA ARG A 70 3.86 -9.75 -1.33
C ARG A 70 5.16 -8.98 -1.22
N ASP A 71 5.17 -7.76 -1.74
CA ASP A 71 6.35 -6.89 -1.76
C ASP A 71 5.93 -5.44 -2.04
N THR A 72 6.77 -4.48 -1.65
CA THR A 72 6.59 -3.05 -1.94
C THR A 72 7.92 -2.45 -2.31
N ARG A 73 7.97 -1.67 -3.40
CA ARG A 73 9.22 -1.24 -4.02
C ARG A 73 9.20 0.25 -4.32
N THR A 74 10.36 0.89 -4.22
CA THR A 74 10.59 2.29 -4.59
C THR A 74 11.92 2.49 -5.31
N GLY A 75 12.16 3.69 -5.84
CA GLY A 75 13.37 4.04 -6.58
C GLY A 75 13.63 3.08 -7.73
N ARG A 76 14.90 2.67 -7.89
CA ARG A 76 15.34 1.73 -8.94
C ARG A 76 14.63 0.36 -8.94
N TYR A 77 13.95 0.00 -7.85
CA TYR A 77 13.24 -1.28 -7.73
C TYR A 77 11.76 -1.16 -8.08
N ALA A 78 11.21 0.06 -8.14
CA ALA A 78 9.85 0.26 -8.60
C ALA A 78 9.74 -0.05 -10.09
N ARG A 79 8.52 -0.39 -10.53
CA ARG A 79 8.20 -0.44 -11.95
C ARG A 79 8.30 0.97 -12.52
N VAL A 80 9.02 1.08 -13.62
CA VAL A 80 9.10 2.31 -14.41
C VAL A 80 8.19 2.14 -15.63
N PRO A 81 7.35 3.12 -15.96
CA PRO A 81 6.53 3.07 -17.17
C PRO A 81 7.41 2.99 -18.41
N LYS A 82 7.02 2.11 -19.32
CA LYS A 82 7.62 1.83 -20.62
C LYS A 82 6.98 2.66 -21.72
N ASP A 83 5.67 2.94 -21.61
CA ASP A 83 4.96 3.76 -22.60
C ASP A 83 5.51 5.19 -22.62
N PRO A 84 6.03 5.69 -23.75
CA PRO A 84 6.65 7.01 -23.83
C PRO A 84 5.72 8.15 -23.44
N LYS A 85 4.42 8.07 -23.80
CA LYS A 85 3.43 9.08 -23.48
C LYS A 85 3.17 9.12 -21.97
N LEU A 86 3.08 7.97 -21.31
CA LEU A 86 2.94 7.90 -19.86
C LEU A 86 4.18 8.42 -19.13
N ARG A 87 5.38 8.11 -19.64
CA ARG A 87 6.63 8.65 -19.08
C ARG A 87 6.64 10.18 -19.14
N GLU A 88 6.23 10.77 -20.27
CA GLU A 88 6.13 12.23 -20.42
C GLU A 88 5.08 12.81 -19.46
N MET A 89 3.89 12.20 -19.38
CA MET A 89 2.82 12.63 -18.47
C MET A 89 3.23 12.61 -16.99
N LEU A 90 4.09 11.66 -16.60
CA LEU A 90 4.63 11.53 -15.25
C LEU A 90 5.94 12.31 -15.03
N GLY A 91 6.44 13.03 -16.04
CA GLY A 91 7.69 13.80 -15.95
C GLY A 91 8.98 12.96 -15.90
N LEU A 92 8.92 11.67 -16.25
CA LEU A 92 10.02 10.69 -16.17
C LEU A 92 11.05 10.78 -17.32
N GLY A 93 11.41 12.00 -17.69
CA GLY A 93 12.37 12.32 -18.75
C GLY A 93 12.85 13.77 -18.77
N GLY A 94 12.49 14.57 -17.75
CA GLY A 94 12.90 15.97 -17.60
C GLY A 94 14.28 16.13 -16.95
N SER A 95 14.67 17.38 -16.68
CA SER A 95 15.94 17.73 -16.02
C SER A 95 15.92 17.57 -14.49
N GLU A 96 14.83 17.05 -13.91
CA GLU A 96 14.74 16.83 -12.47
C GLU A 96 15.67 15.70 -12.01
N PRO A 97 16.37 15.86 -10.87
CA PRO A 97 17.25 14.84 -10.35
C PRO A 97 16.44 13.67 -9.78
N ARG A 98 16.35 12.56 -10.54
CA ARG A 98 15.86 11.24 -10.12
C ARG A 98 14.37 11.17 -9.74
N PRO A 99 13.45 11.50 -10.66
CA PRO A 99 12.00 11.38 -10.41
C PRO A 99 11.57 9.93 -10.10
N GLU A 100 12.40 8.93 -10.40
CA GLU A 100 12.16 7.51 -10.08
C GLU A 100 12.14 7.23 -8.57
N GLU A 101 12.80 8.04 -7.74
CA GLU A 101 12.77 7.91 -6.27
C GLU A 101 11.36 8.15 -5.69
N ASN A 102 10.49 8.84 -6.45
CA ASN A 102 9.10 9.08 -6.08
C ASN A 102 8.17 7.95 -6.53
N LEU A 103 8.66 6.92 -7.22
CA LEU A 103 7.84 5.78 -7.63
C LEU A 103 7.61 4.81 -6.46
N LEU A 104 6.39 4.30 -6.38
CA LEU A 104 5.97 3.24 -5.47
C LEU A 104 5.28 2.14 -6.29
N THR A 105 5.73 0.91 -6.14
CA THR A 105 5.06 -0.28 -6.70
C THR A 105 4.64 -1.20 -5.57
N VAL A 106 3.34 -1.48 -5.47
CA VAL A 106 2.79 -2.47 -4.55
C VAL A 106 2.54 -3.76 -5.32
N VAL A 107 3.22 -4.82 -4.90
CA VAL A 107 3.12 -6.17 -5.47
C VAL A 107 2.17 -6.97 -4.60
N HIS A 108 1.09 -7.50 -5.18
CA HIS A 108 0.08 -8.23 -4.43
C HIS A 108 -0.46 -9.44 -5.21
N GLY A 109 -1.01 -10.42 -4.50
CA GLY A 109 -1.57 -11.60 -5.16
C GLY A 109 -1.95 -12.71 -4.17
N PRO A 110 -2.84 -13.63 -4.57
CA PRO A 110 -3.23 -14.77 -3.73
C PRO A 110 -2.07 -15.73 -3.44
N ASP A 111 -1.05 -15.77 -4.29
CA ASP A 111 0.12 -16.64 -4.16
C ASP A 111 1.37 -16.00 -4.83
N LEU A 112 2.46 -16.77 -4.94
CA LEU A 112 3.75 -16.30 -5.48
C LEU A 112 3.82 -16.32 -7.03
N VAL A 113 2.80 -16.84 -7.71
CA VAL A 113 2.74 -16.95 -9.18
C VAL A 113 1.74 -15.92 -9.73
N ASN A 114 0.55 -15.88 -9.16
CA ASN A 114 -0.54 -14.99 -9.55
C ASN A 114 -0.33 -13.60 -8.93
N ILE A 115 0.59 -12.83 -9.50
CA ILE A 115 0.99 -11.52 -8.98
C ILE A 115 0.44 -10.39 -9.86
N SER A 116 -0.07 -9.36 -9.21
CA SER A 116 -0.48 -8.08 -9.80
C SER A 116 0.32 -6.93 -9.21
N PHE A 117 0.31 -5.80 -9.91
CA PHE A 117 1.11 -4.62 -9.57
C PHE A 117 0.21 -3.40 -9.58
N LEU A 118 0.26 -2.63 -8.49
CA LEU A 118 -0.28 -1.28 -8.45
C LEU A 118 0.90 -0.32 -8.47
N ASN A 119 0.85 0.65 -9.39
CA ASN A 119 1.92 1.61 -9.57
C ASN A 119 1.44 3.02 -9.23
N PHE A 120 2.26 3.70 -8.46
CA PHE A 120 2.00 5.04 -7.96
C PHE A 120 3.25 5.90 -8.11
N MET A 121 3.06 7.21 -8.23
CA MET A 121 4.12 8.21 -8.11
C MET A 121 3.73 9.20 -7.01
N ALA A 122 4.56 9.33 -5.98
CA ALA A 122 4.33 10.29 -4.91
C ALA A 122 4.44 11.71 -5.48
N VAL A 123 3.53 12.60 -5.05
CA VAL A 123 3.57 14.02 -5.43
C VAL A 123 4.60 14.80 -4.60
N GLN A 124 4.94 14.29 -3.42
CA GLN A 124 5.91 14.89 -2.50
C GLN A 124 7.14 13.99 -2.40
N GLU A 125 8.31 14.61 -2.27
CA GLU A 125 9.58 13.92 -2.06
C GLU A 125 9.57 13.10 -0.76
N ASP A 126 10.39 12.05 -0.70
CA ASP A 126 10.56 11.10 0.41
C ASP A 126 9.31 10.29 0.82
N VAL A 127 8.11 10.68 0.36
CA VAL A 127 6.86 9.98 0.69
C VAL A 127 6.87 8.55 0.15
N ALA A 128 7.32 8.33 -1.09
CA ALA A 128 7.35 6.98 -1.66
C ALA A 128 8.19 6.00 -0.82
N LYS A 129 9.32 6.47 -0.28
CA LYS A 129 10.19 5.69 0.59
C LYS A 129 9.51 5.31 1.91
N VAL A 130 8.92 6.30 2.61
CA VAL A 130 8.19 6.06 3.86
C VAL A 130 7.05 5.07 3.63
N TRP A 131 6.26 5.26 2.58
CA TRP A 131 5.14 4.37 2.25
C TRP A 131 5.60 2.95 1.93
N THR A 132 6.72 2.80 1.23
CA THR A 132 7.28 1.49 0.89
C THR A 132 7.70 0.73 2.16
N GLU A 133 8.46 1.37 3.03
CA GLU A 133 8.95 0.73 4.26
C GLU A 133 7.79 0.37 5.21
N GLU A 134 6.85 1.28 5.40
CA GLU A 134 5.75 1.09 6.35
C GLU A 134 4.72 0.09 5.84
N LEU A 135 4.33 0.14 4.56
CA LEU A 135 3.44 -0.88 3.99
C LEU A 135 4.04 -2.28 4.06
N PHE A 136 5.34 -2.43 3.80
CA PHE A 136 6.02 -3.72 3.94
C PHE A 136 5.96 -4.25 5.37
N LYS A 137 6.24 -3.41 6.36
CA LYS A 137 6.17 -3.78 7.79
C LYS A 137 4.77 -4.24 8.17
N LEU A 138 3.72 -3.56 7.70
CA LEU A 138 2.33 -3.92 7.96
C LEU A 138 1.99 -5.28 7.32
N ALA A 139 2.34 -5.49 6.05
CA ALA A 139 2.04 -6.71 5.31
C ALA A 139 2.76 -7.96 5.88
N MET A 140 3.99 -7.78 6.35
CA MET A 140 4.84 -8.85 6.90
C MET A 140 4.73 -9.00 8.42
N ASN A 141 3.81 -8.29 9.08
CA ASN A 141 3.63 -8.40 10.52
C ASN A 141 3.04 -9.76 10.92
N ILE A 142 3.82 -10.55 11.66
CA ILE A 142 3.44 -11.91 12.07
C ILE A 142 2.18 -11.93 12.94
N LEU A 143 2.01 -10.96 13.85
CA LEU A 143 0.83 -10.90 14.71
C LEU A 143 -0.44 -10.56 13.92
N ALA A 144 -0.34 -9.70 12.91
CA ALA A 144 -1.44 -9.38 12.02
C ALA A 144 -1.85 -10.59 11.15
N GLN A 145 -0.88 -11.36 10.67
CA GLN A 145 -1.14 -12.60 9.90
C GLN A 145 -1.79 -13.70 10.76
N ASN A 146 -1.49 -13.73 12.06
CA ASN A 146 -2.03 -14.71 13.02
C ASN A 146 -3.10 -14.12 13.95
N ALA A 147 -3.82 -13.10 13.47
CA ALA A 147 -4.80 -12.39 14.27
C ALA A 147 -5.98 -13.28 14.71
N SER A 148 -6.67 -12.86 15.77
CA SER A 148 -7.83 -13.59 16.30
C SER A 148 -9.02 -13.58 15.34
N ARG A 149 -9.97 -14.51 15.53
CA ARG A 149 -11.24 -14.50 14.79
C ARG A 149 -11.99 -13.17 14.96
N ASN A 150 -11.98 -12.58 16.15
CA ASN A 150 -12.62 -11.28 16.41
C ASN A 150 -11.98 -10.17 15.58
N THR A 151 -10.66 -10.18 15.44
CA THR A 151 -9.92 -9.23 14.59
C THR A 151 -10.30 -9.40 13.13
N PHE A 152 -10.45 -10.63 12.63
CA PHE A 152 -10.92 -10.87 11.26
C PHE A 152 -12.37 -10.42 11.03
N LEU A 153 -13.26 -10.56 12.02
CA LEU A 153 -14.62 -9.99 11.94
C LEU A 153 -14.58 -8.46 11.90
N GLN A 154 -13.71 -7.84 12.71
CA GLN A 154 -13.48 -6.39 12.70
C GLN A 154 -12.91 -5.92 11.36
N LYS A 155 -12.04 -6.71 10.71
CA LYS A 155 -11.56 -6.47 9.35
C LYS A 155 -12.71 -6.46 8.35
N THR A 156 -13.61 -7.45 8.38
CA THR A 156 -14.80 -7.46 7.52
C THR A 156 -15.68 -6.22 7.75
N TYR A 157 -15.92 -5.85 9.00
CA TYR A 157 -16.67 -4.64 9.35
C TYR A 157 -16.00 -3.36 8.84
N THR A 158 -14.68 -3.27 8.95
CA THR A 158 -13.88 -2.13 8.47
C THR A 158 -14.02 -1.99 6.95
N ARG A 159 -13.95 -3.10 6.20
CA ARG A 159 -14.16 -3.08 4.74
C ARG A 159 -15.52 -2.50 4.35
N LEU A 160 -16.60 -2.92 5.04
CA LEU A 160 -17.95 -2.41 4.78
C LEU A 160 -18.04 -0.89 5.02
N LYS A 161 -17.33 -0.38 6.04
CA LYS A 161 -17.28 1.05 6.35
C LYS A 161 -16.42 1.87 5.39
N LEU A 162 -15.45 1.25 4.72
CA LEU A 162 -14.63 1.93 3.72
C LEU A 162 -15.35 1.99 2.36
N GLN A 163 -16.08 0.94 1.97
CA GLN A 163 -16.81 0.86 0.71
C GLN A 163 -18.22 1.46 0.80
N VAL A 164 -18.28 2.75 1.12
CA VAL A 164 -19.54 3.52 1.17
C VAL A 164 -19.90 4.09 -0.20
N ASN A 165 -21.18 4.40 -0.41
CA ASN A 165 -21.65 5.10 -1.60
C ASN A 165 -21.30 6.61 -1.55
N GLN A 166 -21.69 7.36 -2.58
CA GLN A 166 -21.47 8.81 -2.67
C GLN A 166 -22.12 9.61 -1.51
N GLU A 167 -23.16 9.06 -0.88
CA GLU A 167 -23.81 9.64 0.32
C GLU A 167 -23.10 9.25 1.64
N SER A 168 -21.94 8.59 1.56
CA SER A 168 -21.21 8.05 2.72
C SER A 168 -22.00 7.01 3.53
N ARG A 169 -22.89 6.25 2.86
CA ARG A 169 -23.69 5.17 3.46
C ARG A 169 -23.21 3.81 2.97
N ILE A 170 -23.36 2.80 3.82
CA ILE A 170 -23.04 1.40 3.45
C ILE A 170 -24.14 0.89 2.51
N PRO A 171 -23.83 0.54 1.25
CA PRO A 171 -24.82 0.05 0.31
C PRO A 171 -25.28 -1.36 0.70
N VAL A 172 -26.59 -1.55 0.84
CA VAL A 172 -27.20 -2.87 0.97
C VAL A 172 -27.54 -3.38 -0.42
N LYS A 173 -26.60 -4.07 -1.07
CA LYS A 173 -26.89 -4.77 -2.33
C LYS A 173 -27.83 -5.94 -2.03
N LYS A 174 -28.95 -6.03 -2.76
CA LYS A 174 -29.80 -7.22 -2.80
C LYS A 174 -29.24 -8.22 -3.80
#